data_AF-A0AAQ2IR61-F1
#
_entry.id   AF-A0AAQ2IR61-F1
#
_cell.length_a   1.000
_cell.length_b   1.000
_cell.length_c   1.000
_cell.angle_alpha   90.00
_cell.angle_beta   90.00
_cell.angle_gamma   90.00
#
_symmetry.space_group_name_H-M   'P 1'
#
loop_
_entity.id
_entity.type
_entity.pdbx_description
1 polymer ?
#
loop_
_entity_poly.entity_id
_entity_poly.type
_entity_poly.pdbx_seq_one_letter_code
_entity_poly.pdbx_strand_id
1 'polypeptide(L)'
;MNAKKPLGSKDDPSYVRVTNMPDPNLAYSSVAHPGAKGFIYNGTMKPSVADKYKGEGYSFCMRNLNTQDNEWDVALTAQETDRITGTSDKHGYALALMPMFILNVSSINNTNNNPLDIANNVLDLLNSASIPIGTTVWLQLKDNDNGAKSDQIQEIEHYIFQSGYSIGILGDEVQLQQQTNGRVLESTYTPFEESNSGTTIRTIMIGENSGTYPIYWALQ
;
A
#
# COMPACT_ATOMS: atom_id res chain seq x y z
N MET A 1 10.05 17.69 55.61
CA MET A 1 10.65 16.60 54.80
C MET A 1 9.88 16.52 53.49
N ASN A 2 10.46 16.99 52.39
CA ASN A 2 9.82 16.92 51.06
C ASN A 2 10.01 15.50 50.51
N ALA A 3 8.94 14.71 50.52
CA ALA A 3 8.91 13.44 49.82
C ALA A 3 9.00 13.72 48.32
N LYS A 4 10.14 13.37 47.69
CA LYS A 4 10.26 13.33 46.23
C LYS A 4 9.28 12.27 45.73
N LYS A 5 8.16 12.73 45.17
CA LYS A 5 7.19 11.85 44.51
C LYS A 5 7.86 11.22 43.28
N PRO A 6 7.60 9.93 42.98
CA PRO A 6 8.14 9.29 41.79
C PRO A 6 7.60 9.97 40.53
N LEU A 7 8.49 10.25 39.57
CA LEU A 7 8.10 10.76 38.24
C LEU A 7 7.08 9.81 37.62
N GLY A 8 5.98 10.36 37.11
CA GLY A 8 4.92 9.59 36.43
C GLY A 8 3.83 9.03 37.33
N SER A 9 3.75 9.44 38.60
CA SER A 9 2.58 9.19 39.45
C SER A 9 1.34 9.91 38.90
N LYS A 10 0.13 9.37 39.11
CA LYS A 10 -1.15 10.03 38.76
C LYS A 10 -1.34 11.39 39.44
N ASP A 11 -0.59 11.64 40.51
CA ASP A 11 -0.59 12.90 41.27
C ASP A 11 0.52 13.87 40.82
N ASP A 12 1.24 13.55 39.75
CA ASP A 12 2.22 14.40 39.09
C ASP A 12 1.51 15.28 38.04
N PRO A 13 1.63 16.62 38.09
CA PRO A 13 1.03 17.49 37.10
C PRO A 13 1.61 17.32 35.68
N SER A 14 2.73 16.60 35.53
CA SER A 14 3.28 16.18 34.23
C SER A 14 2.76 14.82 33.73
N TYR A 15 1.87 14.17 34.49
CA TYR A 15 1.26 12.91 34.10
C TYR A 15 0.27 13.11 32.95
N VAL A 16 0.72 12.85 31.73
CA VAL A 16 -0.16 12.70 30.57
C VAL A 16 -0.76 11.30 30.62
N ARG A 17 -2.03 11.21 31.04
CA ARG A 17 -2.80 9.99 30.86
C ARG A 17 -3.10 9.86 29.38
N VAL A 18 -2.49 8.88 28.70
CA VAL A 18 -2.95 8.46 27.37
C VAL A 18 -4.34 7.83 27.58
N THR A 19 -5.38 8.65 27.41
CA THR A 19 -6.78 8.22 27.63
C THR A 19 -7.38 7.52 26.42
N ASN A 20 -6.73 7.66 25.27
CA ASN A 20 -7.11 7.00 24.03
C ASN A 20 -5.98 6.01 23.71
N MET A 21 -6.12 4.76 24.15
CA MET A 21 -5.47 3.70 23.39
C MET A 21 -6.04 3.80 21.98
N PRO A 22 -5.23 3.69 20.91
CA PRO A 22 -5.76 3.60 19.56
C PRO A 22 -6.85 2.54 19.55
N ASP A 23 -7.97 2.81 18.88
CA ASP A 23 -8.99 1.77 18.69
C ASP A 23 -8.26 0.53 18.14
N PRO A 24 -8.37 -0.64 18.77
CA PRO A 24 -7.74 -1.87 18.26
C PRO A 24 -8.34 -2.31 16.91
N ASN A 25 -9.26 -1.54 16.34
CA ASN A 25 -9.78 -1.68 14.99
C ASN A 25 -9.33 -0.54 14.04
N LEU A 26 -8.44 0.37 14.43
CA LEU A 26 -7.89 1.37 13.51
C LEU A 26 -6.74 0.77 12.71
N ALA A 27 -6.88 0.77 11.39
CA ALA A 27 -5.79 0.40 10.51
C ALA A 27 -4.57 1.31 10.75
N TYR A 28 -3.38 0.73 10.76
CA TYR A 28 -2.12 1.44 10.96
C TYR A 28 -1.07 1.00 9.96
N SER A 29 -0.04 1.83 9.80
CA SER A 29 1.09 1.54 8.92
C SER A 29 2.24 0.90 9.70
N SER A 30 2.87 -0.13 9.14
CA SER A 30 4.02 -0.81 9.74
C SER A 30 5.06 -1.17 8.69
N VAL A 31 6.32 -1.25 9.11
CA VAL A 31 7.44 -1.64 8.24
C VAL A 31 7.21 -3.06 7.74
N ALA A 32 7.26 -3.23 6.42
CA ALA A 32 7.12 -4.51 5.78
C ALA A 32 8.32 -5.41 6.04
N HIS A 33 8.10 -6.72 6.19
CA HIS A 33 9.19 -7.65 6.45
C HIS A 33 10.01 -7.92 5.18
N PRO A 34 11.34 -8.04 5.28
CA PRO A 34 12.17 -8.46 4.16
C PRO A 34 11.83 -9.91 3.74
N GLY A 35 11.90 -10.20 2.45
CA GLY A 35 11.59 -11.52 1.90
C GLY A 35 10.12 -11.93 2.03
N ALA A 36 9.23 -11.04 2.47
CA ALA A 36 7.81 -11.31 2.56
C ALA A 36 7.25 -11.64 1.17
N LYS A 37 6.44 -12.69 1.07
CA LYS A 37 5.72 -13.06 -0.14
C LYS A 37 4.35 -12.40 -0.15
N GLY A 38 3.97 -11.85 -1.28
CA GLY A 38 2.65 -11.30 -1.50
C GLY A 38 2.13 -11.59 -2.89
N PHE A 39 0.92 -11.11 -3.15
CA PHE A 39 0.28 -11.30 -4.43
C PHE A 39 -0.54 -10.06 -4.80
N ILE A 40 -0.54 -9.73 -6.08
CA ILE A 40 -1.37 -8.69 -6.68
C ILE A 40 -2.63 -9.38 -7.19
N TYR A 41 -3.79 -8.85 -6.79
CA TYR A 41 -5.08 -9.36 -7.21
C TYR A 41 -5.93 -8.21 -7.75
N ASN A 42 -6.56 -8.38 -8.91
CA ASN A 42 -7.37 -7.32 -9.53
C ASN A 42 -8.87 -7.40 -9.19
N GLY A 43 -9.36 -8.54 -8.68
CA GLY A 43 -10.75 -8.71 -8.23
C GLY A 43 -10.96 -8.43 -6.73
N THR A 44 -12.22 -8.47 -6.26
CA THR A 44 -12.54 -8.34 -4.82
C THR A 44 -12.03 -9.54 -4.03
N MET A 45 -11.28 -9.30 -2.95
CA MET A 45 -10.73 -10.34 -2.09
C MET A 45 -11.81 -11.21 -1.45
N LYS A 46 -11.86 -12.47 -1.88
CA LYS A 46 -12.73 -13.51 -1.33
C LYS A 46 -11.98 -14.34 -0.27
N PRO A 47 -12.68 -14.91 0.72
CA PRO A 47 -12.05 -15.78 1.73
C PRO A 47 -11.25 -16.92 1.09
N SER A 48 -11.79 -17.56 0.06
CA SER A 48 -11.11 -18.67 -0.64
C SER A 48 -9.77 -18.29 -1.27
N VAL A 49 -9.63 -17.05 -1.74
CA VAL A 49 -8.36 -16.54 -2.29
C VAL A 49 -7.41 -16.26 -1.15
N ALA A 50 -7.86 -15.51 -0.15
CA ALA A 50 -7.05 -15.18 1.01
C ALA A 50 -6.51 -16.43 1.73
N ASP A 51 -7.37 -17.41 1.99
CA ASP A 51 -7.01 -18.65 2.68
C ASP A 51 -6.01 -19.49 1.87
N LYS A 52 -6.17 -19.56 0.55
CA LYS A 52 -5.21 -20.25 -0.34
C LYS A 52 -3.82 -19.64 -0.21
N TYR A 53 -3.68 -18.36 -0.48
CA TYR A 53 -2.37 -17.71 -0.51
C TYR A 53 -1.76 -17.61 0.90
N LYS A 54 -2.57 -17.40 1.93
CA LYS A 54 -2.08 -17.50 3.31
C LYS A 54 -1.57 -18.91 3.64
N GLY A 55 -2.28 -19.95 3.21
CA GLY A 55 -1.85 -21.35 3.35
C GLY A 55 -0.55 -21.67 2.61
N GLU A 56 -0.25 -20.96 1.53
CA GLU A 56 1.01 -21.05 0.77
C GLU A 56 2.14 -20.17 1.33
N GLY A 57 1.89 -19.46 2.44
CA GLY A 57 2.88 -18.64 3.14
C GLY A 57 3.01 -17.20 2.63
N TYR A 58 2.01 -16.70 1.90
CA TYR A 58 1.93 -15.29 1.53
C TYR A 58 1.41 -14.47 2.71
N SER A 59 2.04 -13.32 2.97
CA SER A 59 1.78 -12.47 4.13
C SER A 59 1.14 -11.12 3.77
N PHE A 60 1.10 -10.76 2.49
CA PHE A 60 0.47 -9.52 2.04
C PHE A 60 -0.22 -9.66 0.70
N CYS A 61 -1.12 -8.73 0.39
CA CYS A 61 -1.67 -8.55 -0.94
C CYS A 61 -1.58 -7.11 -1.41
N MET A 62 -1.45 -6.92 -2.72
CA MET A 62 -1.57 -5.63 -3.38
C MET A 62 -2.92 -5.53 -4.08
N ARG A 63 -3.61 -4.40 -3.90
CA ARG A 63 -4.93 -4.12 -4.48
C ARG A 63 -4.98 -2.76 -5.16
N ASN A 64 -5.73 -2.68 -6.24
CA ASN A 64 -5.87 -1.47 -7.05
C ASN A 64 -6.78 -0.45 -6.38
N LEU A 65 -6.37 0.81 -6.31
CA LEU A 65 -7.19 1.95 -5.91
C LEU A 65 -8.14 2.41 -7.02
N ASN A 66 -7.73 2.23 -8.28
CA ASN A 66 -8.51 2.59 -9.46
C ASN A 66 -8.77 1.38 -10.36
N THR A 67 -9.88 1.40 -11.09
CA THR A 67 -10.20 0.38 -12.10
C THR A 67 -9.52 0.72 -13.42
N GLN A 68 -9.28 -0.29 -14.25
CA GLN A 68 -8.98 -0.08 -15.68
C GLN A 68 -10.25 -0.28 -16.50
N ASP A 69 -10.12 -0.19 -17.83
CA ASP A 69 -11.21 -0.44 -18.78
C ASP A 69 -11.65 -1.92 -18.86
N ASN A 70 -11.12 -2.78 -18.00
CA ASN A 70 -11.49 -4.19 -17.93
C ASN A 70 -12.62 -4.40 -16.92
N GLU A 71 -13.69 -5.08 -17.33
CA GLU A 71 -14.89 -5.34 -16.51
C GLU A 71 -14.60 -6.13 -15.21
N TRP A 72 -13.44 -6.78 -15.13
CA TRP A 72 -13.01 -7.60 -13.99
C TRP A 72 -12.15 -6.86 -12.97
N ASP A 73 -11.69 -5.64 -13.29
CA ASP A 73 -10.90 -4.84 -12.37
C ASP A 73 -11.81 -4.13 -11.37
N VAL A 74 -11.65 -4.46 -10.09
CA VAL A 74 -12.43 -3.87 -9.01
C VAL A 74 -11.53 -3.03 -8.12
N ALA A 75 -11.89 -1.75 -7.97
CA ALA A 75 -11.21 -0.83 -7.06
C ALA A 75 -11.40 -1.26 -5.60
N LEU A 76 -10.34 -1.07 -4.82
CA LEU A 76 -10.30 -1.32 -3.39
C LEU A 76 -11.27 -0.39 -2.66
N THR A 77 -12.02 -0.96 -1.74
CA THR A 77 -12.98 -0.23 -0.89
C THR A 77 -12.55 -0.30 0.57
N ALA A 78 -13.03 0.62 1.41
CA ALA A 78 -12.78 0.57 2.86
C ALA A 78 -13.20 -0.77 3.48
N GLN A 79 -14.35 -1.31 3.09
CA GLN A 79 -14.81 -2.61 3.58
C GLN A 79 -13.87 -3.76 3.18
N GLU A 80 -13.28 -3.68 1.98
CA GLU A 80 -12.29 -4.66 1.54
C GLU A 80 -10.97 -4.49 2.31
N THR A 81 -10.53 -3.25 2.58
CA THR A 81 -9.37 -2.96 3.45
C THR A 81 -9.55 -3.59 4.84
N ASP A 82 -10.69 -3.40 5.48
CA ASP A 82 -11.00 -3.98 6.80
C ASP A 82 -10.97 -5.50 6.76
N ARG A 83 -11.52 -6.11 5.71
CA ARG A 83 -11.48 -7.58 5.56
C ARG A 83 -10.07 -8.10 5.32
N ILE A 84 -9.27 -7.42 4.52
CA ILE A 84 -7.90 -7.86 4.22
C ILE A 84 -7.02 -7.76 5.46
N THR A 85 -7.00 -6.59 6.09
CA THR A 85 -6.09 -6.27 7.19
C THR A 85 -6.58 -6.78 8.54
N GLY A 86 -7.89 -6.97 8.70
CA GLY A 86 -8.52 -7.43 9.93
C GLY A 86 -8.04 -8.80 10.39
N THR A 87 -8.06 -8.99 11.70
CA THR A 87 -7.65 -10.24 12.35
C THR A 87 -8.60 -11.40 12.02
N SER A 88 -8.06 -12.63 11.93
CA SER A 88 -8.83 -13.81 11.50
C SER A 88 -9.96 -14.21 12.46
N ASP A 89 -9.87 -13.82 13.72
CA ASP A 89 -10.91 -14.00 14.74
C ASP A 89 -12.11 -13.05 14.56
N LYS A 90 -11.98 -12.00 13.74
CA LYS A 90 -13.03 -11.00 13.44
C LYS A 90 -13.52 -11.05 11.99
N HIS A 91 -13.40 -12.21 11.33
CA HIS A 91 -13.73 -12.40 9.91
C HIS A 91 -12.82 -11.67 8.92
N GLY A 92 -11.65 -11.19 9.39
CA GLY A 92 -10.61 -10.67 8.51
C GLY A 92 -9.68 -11.77 7.99
N TYR A 93 -8.84 -11.43 7.04
CA TYR A 93 -7.92 -12.36 6.37
C TYR A 93 -6.53 -12.35 7.02
N ALA A 94 -6.23 -11.35 7.84
CA ALA A 94 -4.94 -11.10 8.46
C ALA A 94 -3.79 -11.13 7.44
N LEU A 95 -4.01 -10.45 6.32
CA LEU A 95 -3.00 -10.16 5.31
C LEU A 95 -2.64 -8.68 5.42
N ALA A 96 -1.36 -8.34 5.29
CA ALA A 96 -1.00 -6.95 5.13
C ALA A 96 -1.47 -6.43 3.76
N LEU A 97 -1.78 -5.15 3.68
CA LEU A 97 -2.30 -4.53 2.46
C LEU A 97 -1.33 -3.47 1.93
N MET A 98 -1.07 -3.52 0.63
CA MET A 98 -0.37 -2.47 -0.10
C MET A 98 -1.27 -1.91 -1.20
N PRO A 99 -1.64 -0.63 -1.16
CA PRO A 99 -2.44 -0.02 -2.21
C PRO A 99 -1.59 0.21 -3.46
N MET A 100 -2.21 0.00 -4.62
CA MET A 100 -1.61 0.24 -5.93
C MET A 100 -2.49 1.19 -6.75
N PHE A 101 -1.89 2.15 -7.43
CA PHE A 101 -2.57 3.03 -8.38
C PHE A 101 -2.00 2.81 -9.78
N ILE A 102 -2.84 2.50 -10.75
CA ILE A 102 -2.44 2.37 -12.14
C ILE A 102 -2.39 3.76 -12.75
N LEU A 103 -1.20 4.21 -13.12
CA LEU A 103 -0.95 5.51 -13.72
C LEU A 103 -0.73 5.36 -15.22
N ASN A 104 -1.68 5.85 -16.03
CA ASN A 104 -1.46 5.97 -17.47
C ASN A 104 -0.59 7.19 -17.78
N VAL A 105 0.69 6.96 -18.07
CA VAL A 105 1.70 8.00 -18.28
C VAL A 105 1.36 8.83 -19.53
N SER A 106 0.81 8.21 -20.58
CA SER A 106 0.42 8.92 -21.80
C SER A 106 -0.61 10.02 -21.56
N SER A 107 -1.42 9.89 -20.51
CA SER A 107 -2.52 10.82 -20.18
C SER A 107 -2.11 12.05 -19.34
N ILE A 108 -0.90 12.07 -18.77
CA ILE A 108 -0.42 13.18 -17.93
C ILE A 108 -0.28 14.46 -18.76
N ASN A 109 -0.75 15.61 -18.25
CA ASN A 109 -0.85 16.91 -18.95
C ASN A 109 -1.82 16.96 -20.13
N ASN A 110 -2.73 16.00 -20.27
CA ASN A 110 -3.98 16.27 -21.00
C ASN A 110 -4.80 17.30 -20.21
N THR A 111 -5.71 18.02 -20.86
CA THR A 111 -6.43 19.21 -20.34
C THR A 111 -7.08 19.05 -18.95
N ASN A 112 -7.28 17.81 -18.48
CA ASN A 112 -7.89 17.46 -17.19
C ASN A 112 -7.00 16.60 -16.27
N ASN A 113 -5.72 16.38 -16.59
CA ASN A 113 -4.83 15.42 -15.92
C ASN A 113 -3.45 16.04 -15.61
N ASN A 114 -3.41 17.19 -14.93
CA ASN A 114 -2.12 17.70 -14.44
C ASN A 114 -1.61 16.85 -13.24
N PRO A 115 -0.31 16.92 -12.89
CA PRO A 115 0.26 16.15 -11.78
C PRO A 115 -0.45 16.32 -10.43
N LEU A 116 -0.88 17.53 -10.11
CA LEU A 116 -1.56 17.84 -8.85
C LEU A 116 -2.96 17.20 -8.79
N ASP A 117 -3.73 17.25 -9.88
CA ASP A 117 -5.05 16.64 -9.96
C ASP A 117 -4.96 15.11 -9.85
N ILE A 118 -3.95 14.51 -10.47
CA ILE A 118 -3.68 13.07 -10.35
C ILE A 118 -3.34 12.73 -8.90
N ALA A 119 -2.44 13.48 -8.26
CA ALA A 119 -2.06 13.25 -6.87
C ALA A 119 -3.27 13.39 -5.92
N ASN A 120 -4.10 14.43 -6.10
CA ASN A 120 -5.32 14.62 -5.31
C ASN A 120 -6.29 13.45 -5.50
N ASN A 121 -6.47 12.96 -6.73
CA ASN A 121 -7.29 11.77 -6.98
C ASN A 121 -6.73 10.53 -6.27
N VAL A 122 -5.41 10.31 -6.27
CA VAL A 122 -4.79 9.21 -5.52
C VAL A 122 -5.09 9.33 -4.02
N LEU A 123 -4.96 10.53 -3.45
CA LEU A 123 -5.23 10.80 -2.03
C LEU A 123 -6.71 10.58 -1.67
N ASP A 124 -7.63 11.03 -2.52
CA ASP A 124 -9.06 10.82 -2.35
C ASP A 124 -9.42 9.33 -2.36
N LEU A 125 -8.80 8.54 -3.26
CA LEU A 125 -8.98 7.09 -3.31
C LEU A 125 -8.37 6.38 -2.11
N LEU A 126 -7.19 6.79 -1.63
CA LEU A 126 -6.57 6.26 -0.41
C LEU A 126 -7.47 6.49 0.81
N ASN A 127 -7.99 7.71 0.95
CA ASN A 127 -8.91 8.06 2.01
C ASN A 127 -10.23 7.27 1.91
N SER A 128 -10.79 7.16 0.71
CA SER A 128 -12.02 6.37 0.45
C SER A 128 -11.84 4.88 0.72
N ALA A 129 -10.64 4.35 0.50
CA ALA A 129 -10.26 2.98 0.83
C ALA A 129 -9.80 2.80 2.29
N SER A 130 -9.86 3.86 3.11
CA SER A 130 -9.42 3.87 4.51
C SER A 130 -7.98 3.39 4.70
N ILE A 131 -7.08 3.73 3.77
CA ILE A 131 -5.67 3.41 3.88
C ILE A 131 -4.98 4.36 4.88
N PRO A 132 -4.31 3.83 5.91
CA PRO A 132 -3.63 4.65 6.90
C PRO A 132 -2.44 5.41 6.29
N ILE A 133 -2.28 6.66 6.72
CA ILE A 133 -1.09 7.49 6.44
C ILE A 133 0.18 6.73 6.86
N GLY A 134 1.27 6.94 6.11
CA GLY A 134 2.54 6.23 6.27
C GLY A 134 2.67 4.99 5.38
N THR A 135 1.55 4.43 4.90
CA THR A 135 1.57 3.27 3.99
C THR A 135 2.25 3.61 2.67
N THR A 136 3.00 2.66 2.11
CA THR A 136 3.59 2.81 0.77
C THR A 136 2.53 2.64 -0.31
N VAL A 137 2.37 3.65 -1.15
CA VAL A 137 1.51 3.66 -2.33
C VAL A 137 2.32 3.26 -3.55
N TRP A 138 1.88 2.24 -4.27
CA TRP A 138 2.58 1.74 -5.45
C TRP A 138 1.99 2.31 -6.73
N LEU A 139 2.77 3.06 -7.51
CA LEU A 139 2.35 3.52 -8.83
C LEU A 139 2.78 2.49 -9.87
N GLN A 140 1.80 1.87 -10.54
CA GLN A 140 2.05 1.00 -11.69
C GLN A 140 1.99 1.86 -12.96
N LEU A 141 3.13 2.06 -13.60
CA LEU A 141 3.23 2.90 -14.80
C LEU A 141 2.76 2.12 -16.04
N LYS A 142 1.78 2.67 -16.76
CA LYS A 142 1.33 2.17 -18.07
C LYS A 142 1.69 3.15 -19.18
N ASP A 143 1.89 2.61 -20.38
CA ASP A 143 2.17 3.37 -21.60
C ASP A 143 3.40 4.28 -21.45
N ASN A 144 4.44 3.76 -20.79
CA ASN A 144 5.70 4.47 -20.55
C ASN A 144 6.59 4.39 -21.81
N ASP A 145 6.15 5.04 -22.89
CA ASP A 145 6.97 5.19 -24.09
C ASP A 145 8.12 6.19 -23.78
N ASN A 146 9.33 5.65 -23.61
CA ASN A 146 10.62 6.35 -23.67
C ASN A 146 10.92 7.45 -22.62
N GLY A 147 10.50 7.29 -21.35
CA GLY A 147 10.95 8.19 -20.27
C GLY A 147 10.49 9.65 -20.41
N ALA A 148 9.66 9.94 -21.41
CA ALA A 148 8.90 11.17 -21.48
C ALA A 148 8.03 11.20 -20.22
N LYS A 149 8.11 12.31 -19.48
CA LYS A 149 7.32 12.59 -18.26
C LYS A 149 7.89 12.15 -16.90
N SER A 150 9.19 11.83 -16.81
CA SER A 150 9.85 11.58 -15.51
C SER A 150 9.64 12.73 -14.52
N ASP A 151 9.79 13.99 -14.94
CA ASP A 151 9.62 15.15 -14.06
C ASP A 151 8.19 15.28 -13.52
N GLN A 152 7.19 14.97 -14.35
CA GLN A 152 5.79 15.02 -13.96
C GLN A 152 5.41 13.86 -13.03
N ILE A 153 6.00 12.68 -13.24
CA ILE A 153 5.85 11.55 -12.31
C ILE A 153 6.47 11.90 -10.96
N GLN A 154 7.66 12.50 -10.94
CA GLN A 154 8.29 12.96 -9.70
C GLN A 154 7.45 14.02 -8.98
N GLU A 155 6.75 14.88 -9.72
CA GLU A 155 5.84 15.86 -9.12
C GLU A 155 4.64 15.18 -8.44
N ILE A 156 4.03 14.18 -9.09
CA ILE A 156 2.98 13.34 -8.49
C ILE A 156 3.50 12.64 -7.22
N GLU A 157 4.69 12.04 -7.30
CA GLU A 157 5.35 11.40 -6.16
C GLU A 157 5.55 12.43 -5.02
N HIS A 158 5.99 13.64 -5.34
CA HIS A 158 6.22 14.66 -4.33
C HIS A 158 4.94 15.06 -3.58
N TYR A 159 3.83 15.29 -4.28
CA TYR A 159 2.55 15.68 -3.66
C TYR A 159 2.00 14.59 -2.73
N ILE A 160 2.06 13.33 -3.15
CA ILE A 160 1.60 12.20 -2.32
C ILE A 160 2.52 12.05 -1.09
N PHE A 161 3.83 12.24 -1.25
CA PHE A 161 4.79 12.13 -0.16
C PHE A 161 4.60 13.23 0.89
N GLN A 162 4.40 14.47 0.45
CA GLN A 162 4.10 15.60 1.35
C GLN A 162 2.81 15.38 2.16
N SER A 163 1.89 14.56 1.65
CA SER A 163 0.65 14.19 2.34
C SER A 163 0.85 13.07 3.40
N GLY A 164 2.08 12.60 3.59
CA GLY A 164 2.47 11.66 4.64
C GLY A 164 2.50 10.20 4.22
N TYR A 165 2.35 9.89 2.93
CA TYR A 165 2.49 8.53 2.41
C TYR A 165 3.91 8.25 1.91
N SER A 166 4.34 7.00 1.98
CA SER A 166 5.52 6.54 1.24
C SER A 166 5.11 6.18 -0.19
N ILE A 167 6.05 6.15 -1.13
CA ILE A 167 5.74 5.86 -2.54
C ILE A 167 6.75 4.88 -3.13
N GLY A 168 6.24 3.97 -3.94
CA GLY A 168 7.05 3.07 -4.76
C GLY A 168 6.53 3.03 -6.18
N ILE A 169 7.40 2.66 -7.12
CA ILE A 169 7.02 2.36 -8.50
C ILE A 169 7.02 0.85 -8.69
N LEU A 170 5.92 0.31 -9.22
CA LEU A 170 5.84 -1.08 -9.65
C LEU A 170 6.18 -1.17 -11.14
N GLY A 171 7.25 -1.90 -11.47
CA GLY A 171 7.70 -2.15 -12.85
C GLY A 171 7.79 -3.64 -13.19
N ASP A 172 7.75 -3.96 -14.49
CA ASP A 172 7.85 -5.34 -15.00
C ASP A 172 9.30 -5.79 -15.23
N GLU A 173 10.24 -4.86 -15.38
CA GLU A 173 11.68 -5.15 -15.48
C GLU A 173 12.48 -4.25 -14.53
N VAL A 174 13.42 -4.86 -13.82
CA VAL A 174 14.41 -4.17 -13.00
C VAL A 174 15.38 -3.45 -13.93
N GLN A 175 15.03 -2.24 -14.38
CA GLN A 175 16.07 -1.31 -14.80
C GLN A 175 16.80 -0.82 -13.55
N LEU A 176 17.92 -1.49 -13.29
CA LEU A 176 19.00 -1.11 -12.38
C LEU A 176 19.60 0.25 -12.78
N GLN A 177 18.82 1.33 -12.75
CA GLN A 177 19.34 2.67 -12.94
C GLN A 177 18.72 3.67 -11.98
N GLN A 178 19.63 4.14 -11.12
CA GLN A 178 19.63 5.34 -10.29
C GLN A 178 18.87 5.30 -8.96
N GLN A 179 19.69 5.47 -7.92
CA GLN A 179 19.41 5.57 -6.49
C GLN A 179 18.30 6.57 -6.19
N THR A 180 17.06 6.09 -6.12
CA THR A 180 16.08 6.57 -5.16
C THR A 180 15.48 5.34 -4.48
N ASN A 181 15.78 5.19 -3.18
CA ASN A 181 15.48 4.00 -2.40
C ASN A 181 13.98 3.93 -2.01
N GLY A 182 13.12 3.73 -3.00
CA GLY A 182 11.71 3.34 -2.86
C GLY A 182 11.29 2.27 -3.88
N ARG A 183 12.27 1.66 -4.57
CA ARG A 183 12.07 0.74 -5.70
C ARG A 183 12.85 -0.55 -5.52
N VAL A 184 12.35 -1.46 -4.68
CA VAL A 184 12.75 -2.88 -4.74
C VAL A 184 11.52 -3.73 -4.45
N LEU A 185 10.85 -4.18 -5.51
CA LEU A 185 10.02 -5.38 -5.45
C LEU A 185 10.67 -6.40 -6.37
N GLU A 186 11.24 -7.43 -5.77
CA GLU A 186 11.77 -8.56 -6.52
C GLU A 186 10.55 -9.40 -6.94
N SER A 187 10.13 -9.25 -8.19
CA SER A 187 9.08 -10.07 -8.78
C SER A 187 9.67 -11.45 -9.11
N THR A 188 9.62 -12.41 -8.18
CA THR A 188 9.79 -13.82 -8.58
C THR A 188 8.56 -14.22 -9.37
N TYR A 189 8.65 -14.16 -10.70
CA TYR A 189 7.56 -14.50 -11.61
C TYR A 189 7.20 -15.99 -11.48
N THR A 190 6.02 -16.28 -10.90
CA THR A 190 5.33 -17.54 -11.16
C THR A 190 4.13 -17.27 -12.08
N PRO A 191 3.87 -18.16 -13.06
CA PRO A 191 2.95 -17.89 -14.15
C PRO A 191 1.53 -17.63 -13.65
N PHE A 192 0.83 -16.75 -14.36
CA PHE A 192 -0.57 -16.40 -14.20
C PHE A 192 -1.44 -17.60 -13.81
N GLU A 193 -2.09 -17.54 -12.65
CA GLU A 193 -3.30 -18.33 -12.46
C GLU A 193 -4.47 -17.49 -12.97
N GLU A 194 -4.93 -17.78 -14.18
CA GLU A 194 -6.25 -17.32 -14.61
C GLU A 194 -7.29 -17.99 -13.71
N SER A 195 -7.93 -17.18 -12.87
CA SER A 195 -9.18 -17.63 -12.25
C SER A 195 -10.22 -17.81 -13.36
N ASN A 196 -11.16 -18.74 -13.20
CA ASN A 196 -12.27 -18.99 -14.15
C ASN A 196 -13.17 -17.75 -14.42
N SER A 197 -12.89 -16.59 -13.80
CA SER A 197 -13.65 -15.35 -13.86
C SER A 197 -12.84 -14.16 -14.41
N GLY A 198 -11.77 -14.35 -15.19
CA GLY A 198 -11.03 -13.24 -15.80
C GLY A 198 -10.22 -12.36 -14.83
N THR A 199 -10.22 -12.69 -13.53
CA THR A 199 -9.34 -12.07 -12.53
C THR A 199 -7.97 -12.74 -12.57
N THR A 200 -6.93 -11.94 -12.40
CA THR A 200 -5.52 -12.36 -12.48
C THR A 200 -4.87 -12.29 -11.10
N ILE A 201 -4.00 -13.26 -10.83
CA ILE A 201 -3.14 -13.23 -9.66
C ILE A 201 -1.69 -13.25 -10.12
N ARG A 202 -0.92 -12.29 -9.60
CA ARG A 202 0.53 -12.20 -9.80
C ARG A 202 1.22 -12.26 -8.46
N THR A 203 2.20 -13.13 -8.31
CA THR A 203 2.98 -13.26 -7.08
C THR A 203 4.13 -12.23 -7.07
N ILE A 204 4.55 -11.83 -5.88
CA ILE A 204 5.59 -10.82 -5.68
C ILE A 204 6.32 -11.04 -4.35
N MET A 205 7.56 -10.58 -4.24
CA MET A 205 8.32 -10.62 -3.00
C MET A 205 8.91 -9.24 -2.68
N ILE A 206 8.95 -8.91 -1.40
CA ILE A 206 9.70 -7.75 -0.91
C ILE A 206 11.17 -8.17 -0.80
N GLY A 207 12.07 -7.34 -1.32
CA GLY A 207 13.52 -7.56 -1.17
C GLY A 207 14.01 -7.34 0.27
N GLU A 208 15.28 -6.94 0.42
CA GLU A 208 15.96 -6.82 1.73
C GLU A 208 15.38 -5.74 2.68
N ASN A 209 14.58 -4.80 2.18
CA ASN A 209 13.90 -3.72 2.94
C ASN A 209 14.71 -3.03 4.08
N SER A 210 16.03 -2.96 3.95
CA SER A 210 16.96 -2.47 4.99
C SER A 210 17.47 -1.04 4.74
N GLY A 211 16.91 -0.36 3.75
CA GLY A 211 17.30 0.99 3.36
C GLY A 211 16.78 2.08 4.29
N THR A 212 17.26 3.32 4.06
CA THR A 212 16.86 4.52 4.82
C THR A 212 15.37 4.85 4.70
N TYR A 213 14.70 4.37 3.65
CA TYR A 213 13.27 4.52 3.42
C TYR A 213 12.67 3.12 3.26
N PRO A 214 12.20 2.49 4.34
CA PRO A 214 11.62 1.16 4.26
C PRO A 214 10.23 1.21 3.62
N ILE A 215 9.80 0.09 3.05
CA ILE A 215 8.44 -0.14 2.59
C ILE A 215 7.53 -0.32 3.81
N TYR A 216 6.36 0.29 3.77
CA TYR A 216 5.32 0.19 4.79
C TYR A 216 4.03 -0.39 4.21
N TRP A 217 3.38 -1.28 4.95
CA TRP A 217 2.08 -1.85 4.62
C TRP A 217 1.01 -1.44 5.64
N ALA A 218 -0.26 -1.61 5.28
CA ALA A 218 -1.38 -1.43 6.19
C ALA A 218 -1.72 -2.75 6.93
N LEU A 219 -2.01 -2.64 8.22
CA LEU A 219 -2.41 -3.71 9.14
C LEU A 219 -3.53 -3.21 10.07
N GLN A 220 -4.16 -4.13 10.81
CA GLN A 220 -5.15 -3.84 11.86
C GLN A 220 -4.92 -4.74 13.08
#